data_AF-A0A150WIU1-F1
#
_entry.id   AF-A0A150WIU1-F1
#
_cell.length_a   1.000
_cell.length_b   1.000
_cell.length_c   1.000
_cell.angle_alpha   90.00
_cell.angle_beta   90.00
_cell.angle_gamma   90.00
#
_symmetry.space_group_name_H-M   'P 1'
#
loop_
_entity.id
_entity.type
_entity.pdbx_description
1 polymer ?
#
loop_
_entity_poly.entity_id
_entity_poly.type
_entity_poly.pdbx_seq_one_letter_code
_entity_poly.pdbx_strand_id
1 'polypeptide(L)'
;MKFIYVLEDDERSQKDLLDTIKLIDPKLHIRFFPTLALFHQFLKAVMKDGPLALATHGEKHPSDTSDEELAPSENHELRLMIAKYEIFGKRHMNLIGRAHQFLRRRKVRSPEGALILTAFDSPDFDIKLAEDRIINNVIFKPFDKLILKQHIEYALTGHHPVKSDTVATIQLNSTLEMLKEVSINSLSEVGFTTINNHEIKLGAFTKYYSEAFKTDDKRSVYAYCDSSKEIGENEFLCHFLFFGIDNKQIAQIRRHVLQKKSHQNTDLKQLSDKPLSILILDEDVQLSLDLKNFLSEKMKSVHVFVYNHYGQFLSDLADKDTVNRQELPPEFDIVIGNHDLFYVEKEKRWEQILQYMKDRKKKHGASGEALPVLYMVSKHKILPDEVRNLSKWVKELIFTPLDRSYLLKKLLSSEKRFANKETTSLASIQEIIPVKVANPVEITEISEAGLVLKYYRAMSIGAFREFILWRPQELDLPEIIGTVNFTEKDKGGGDYFHNHFVFFGMKDYFLKHIRLWLRDAYIKTKEKE
;
A
#
# COMPACT_ATOMS: atom_id res chain seq x y z
N MET A 1 -11.12 40.04 -14.53
CA MET A 1 -10.35 39.21 -15.48
C MET A 1 -9.52 38.20 -14.72
N LYS A 2 -9.23 37.04 -15.34
CA LYS A 2 -8.47 35.95 -14.72
C LYS A 2 -7.06 35.90 -15.29
N PHE A 3 -6.07 35.89 -14.40
CA PHE A 3 -4.65 35.86 -14.74
C PHE A 3 -4.00 34.53 -14.37
N ILE A 4 -3.02 34.13 -15.19
CA ILE A 4 -2.13 33.00 -15.00
C ILE A 4 -0.70 33.51 -15.05
N TYR A 5 0.05 33.27 -13.97
CA TYR A 5 1.42 33.77 -13.86
C TYR A 5 2.40 32.61 -14.00
N VAL A 6 3.39 32.79 -14.87
CA VAL A 6 4.36 31.75 -15.19
C VAL A 6 5.77 32.26 -14.93
N LEU A 7 6.45 31.67 -13.97
CA LEU A 7 7.86 31.92 -13.68
C LEU A 7 8.67 30.83 -14.38
N GLU A 8 9.07 31.09 -15.62
CA GLU A 8 9.82 30.17 -16.48
C GLU A 8 10.74 31.02 -17.37
N ASP A 9 12.00 30.63 -17.48
CA ASP A 9 13.04 31.32 -18.26
C ASP A 9 13.33 30.62 -19.61
N ASP A 10 12.87 29.38 -19.80
CA ASP A 10 13.00 28.64 -21.05
C ASP A 10 11.85 28.96 -22.02
N GLU A 11 12.16 29.61 -23.15
CA GLU A 11 11.18 30.07 -24.15
C GLU A 11 10.31 28.92 -24.70
N ARG A 12 10.89 27.72 -24.90
CA ARG A 12 10.14 26.56 -25.36
C ARG A 12 9.09 26.13 -24.34
N SER A 13 9.47 26.04 -23.07
CA SER A 13 8.55 25.71 -21.98
C SER A 13 7.48 26.79 -21.80
N GLN A 14 7.83 28.06 -21.97
CA GLN A 14 6.84 29.16 -21.96
C GLN A 14 5.79 28.99 -23.06
N LYS A 15 6.24 28.67 -24.28
CA LYS A 15 5.34 28.42 -25.41
C LYS A 15 4.42 27.21 -25.18
N ASP A 16 4.97 26.09 -24.73
CA ASP A 16 4.16 24.89 -24.44
C ASP A 16 3.09 25.16 -23.36
N LEU A 17 3.43 25.96 -22.33
CA LEU A 17 2.49 26.41 -21.31
C LEU A 17 1.42 27.36 -21.87
N LEU A 18 1.81 28.36 -22.65
CA LEU A 18 0.90 29.29 -23.32
C LEU A 18 -0.11 28.53 -24.17
N ASP A 19 0.36 27.70 -25.09
CA ASP A 19 -0.47 26.95 -26.03
C ASP A 19 -1.46 26.06 -25.29
N THR A 20 -1.00 25.39 -24.22
CA THR A 20 -1.85 24.50 -23.41
C THR A 20 -2.90 25.27 -22.61
N ILE A 21 -2.53 26.37 -21.95
CA ILE A 21 -3.48 27.18 -21.16
C ILE A 21 -4.53 27.82 -22.08
N LYS A 22 -4.12 28.34 -23.24
CA LYS A 22 -5.05 28.91 -24.22
C LYS A 22 -5.98 27.88 -24.84
N LEU A 23 -5.52 26.63 -25.00
CA LEU A 23 -6.37 25.52 -25.41
C LEU A 23 -7.44 25.17 -24.36
N ILE A 24 -7.15 25.37 -23.07
CA ILE A 24 -8.10 25.13 -21.97
C ILE A 24 -9.12 26.26 -21.89
N ASP A 25 -8.66 27.51 -21.81
CA ASP A 25 -9.52 28.69 -21.79
C ASP A 25 -8.82 29.88 -22.49
N PRO A 26 -9.25 30.22 -23.73
CA PRO A 26 -8.67 31.33 -24.49
C PRO A 26 -8.75 32.69 -23.78
N LYS A 27 -9.69 32.86 -22.85
CA LYS A 27 -9.94 34.13 -22.12
C LYS A 27 -8.96 34.35 -20.97
N LEU A 28 -8.15 33.36 -20.61
CA LEU A 28 -7.13 33.52 -19.57
C LEU A 28 -6.00 34.41 -20.06
N HIS A 29 -5.61 35.39 -19.24
CA HIS A 29 -4.46 36.23 -19.53
C HIS A 29 -3.20 35.67 -18.87
N ILE A 30 -2.16 35.47 -19.66
CA ILE A 30 -0.93 34.85 -19.20
C ILE A 30 0.16 35.92 -19.11
N ARG A 31 0.93 35.90 -18.03
CA ARG A 31 2.08 36.79 -17.81
C ARG A 31 3.29 35.97 -17.39
N PHE A 32 4.40 36.20 -18.08
CA PHE A 32 5.66 35.50 -17.87
C PHE A 32 6.61 36.34 -17.04
N PHE A 33 7.37 35.67 -16.19
CA PHE A 33 8.42 36.24 -15.36
C PHE A 33 9.70 35.41 -15.57
N PRO A 34 10.53 35.75 -16.58
CA PRO A 34 11.74 35.00 -16.89
C PRO A 34 12.80 35.02 -15.79
N THR A 35 12.71 35.95 -14.84
CA THR A 35 13.68 36.05 -13.75
C THR A 35 13.01 36.30 -12.41
N LEU A 36 13.68 35.86 -11.33
CA LEU A 36 13.23 36.13 -9.97
C LEU A 36 13.21 37.64 -9.65
N ALA A 37 14.07 38.43 -10.31
CA ALA A 37 14.10 39.88 -10.17
C ALA A 37 12.80 40.53 -10.65
N LEU A 38 12.30 40.15 -11.83
CA LEU A 38 11.03 40.64 -12.38
C LEU A 38 9.85 40.20 -11.50
N PHE A 39 9.87 38.96 -11.03
CA PHE A 39 8.84 38.48 -10.11
C PHE A 39 8.85 39.25 -8.77
N HIS A 40 10.02 39.59 -8.23
CA HIS A 40 10.13 40.39 -7.02
C HIS A 40 9.64 41.84 -7.25
N GLN A 41 9.92 42.43 -8.41
CA GLN A 41 9.35 43.74 -8.77
C GLN A 41 7.82 43.69 -8.79
N PHE A 42 7.24 42.64 -9.37
CA PHE A 42 5.80 42.41 -9.31
C PHE A 42 5.28 42.32 -7.86
N LEU A 43 5.94 41.54 -6.98
CA LEU A 43 5.51 41.45 -5.59
C LEU A 43 5.53 42.81 -4.89
N LYS A 44 6.52 43.67 -5.17
CA LYS A 44 6.56 45.05 -4.66
C LYS A 44 5.41 45.90 -5.19
N ALA A 45 5.07 45.75 -6.47
CA ALA A 45 3.92 46.44 -7.04
C ALA A 45 2.60 45.98 -6.40
N VAL A 46 2.41 44.68 -6.19
CA VAL A 46 1.23 44.15 -5.46
C VAL A 46 1.15 44.68 -4.04
N MET A 47 2.30 44.88 -3.35
CA MET A 47 2.29 45.50 -2.03
C MET A 47 1.71 46.91 -2.03
N LYS A 48 1.91 47.67 -3.11
CA LYS A 48 1.50 49.07 -3.26
C LYS A 48 0.10 49.19 -3.85
N ASP A 49 -0.14 48.49 -4.97
CA ASP A 49 -1.28 48.69 -5.86
C ASP A 49 -2.29 47.53 -5.83
N GLY A 50 -2.02 46.46 -5.07
CA GLY A 50 -2.95 45.35 -4.91
C GLY A 50 -3.29 44.63 -6.23
N PRO A 51 -4.57 44.30 -6.48
CA PRO A 51 -5.00 43.64 -7.72
C PRO A 51 -4.71 44.43 -9.00
N LEU A 52 -4.61 45.76 -8.94
CA LEU A 52 -4.31 46.61 -10.11
C LEU A 52 -2.97 46.24 -10.75
N ALA A 53 -2.01 45.77 -9.95
CA ALA A 53 -0.69 45.35 -10.43
C ALA A 53 -0.75 44.14 -11.39
N LEU A 54 -1.86 43.38 -11.42
CA LEU A 54 -1.95 42.14 -12.20
C LEU A 54 -1.88 42.37 -13.71
N ALA A 55 -2.44 43.48 -14.20
CA ALA A 55 -2.49 43.78 -15.62
C ALA A 55 -1.19 44.38 -16.17
N THR A 56 -0.41 45.06 -15.30
CA THR A 56 0.71 45.94 -15.66
C THR A 56 2.08 45.29 -15.53
N HIS A 57 2.17 44.11 -14.92
CA HIS A 57 3.44 43.43 -14.65
C HIS A 57 3.52 42.06 -15.31
N GLY A 58 4.76 41.66 -15.59
CA GLY A 58 5.08 40.46 -16.35
C GLY A 58 4.99 40.69 -17.86
N GLU A 59 5.63 39.82 -18.60
CA GLU A 59 5.76 39.93 -20.05
C GLU A 59 4.69 39.07 -20.74
N LYS A 60 4.17 39.53 -21.88
CA LYS A 60 3.41 38.67 -22.79
C LYS A 60 4.42 37.83 -23.58
N HIS A 61 4.11 36.56 -23.80
CA HIS A 61 4.91 35.76 -24.71
C HIS A 61 4.78 36.31 -26.14
N PRO A 62 5.84 36.32 -26.97
CA PRO A 62 5.79 36.90 -28.32
C PRO A 62 4.72 36.32 -29.25
N SER A 63 4.28 35.08 -29.00
CA SER A 63 3.23 34.42 -29.78
C SER A 63 1.80 34.60 -29.23
N ASP A 64 1.62 35.32 -28.11
CA ASP A 64 0.29 35.63 -27.59
C ASP A 64 -0.31 36.82 -28.35
N THR A 65 -1.17 36.52 -29.33
CA THR A 65 -1.85 37.52 -30.16
C THR A 65 -3.11 38.10 -29.50
N SER A 66 -3.29 37.97 -28.18
CA SER A 66 -4.41 38.59 -27.49
C SER A 66 -4.22 40.12 -27.41
N ASP A 67 -4.99 40.83 -28.24
CA ASP A 67 -4.86 42.27 -28.57
C ASP A 67 -5.30 43.26 -27.47
N GLU A 68 -5.48 42.84 -26.23
CA GLU A 68 -5.96 43.74 -25.19
C GLU A 68 -4.81 44.28 -24.33
N GLU A 69 -4.52 45.58 -24.48
CA GLU A 69 -4.05 46.41 -23.37
C GLU A 69 -5.18 46.45 -22.33
N LEU A 70 -5.05 45.65 -21.28
CA LEU A 70 -6.06 45.58 -20.23
C LEU A 70 -5.88 46.75 -19.26
N ALA A 71 -6.94 47.54 -19.09
CA ALA A 71 -6.99 48.53 -18.03
C ALA A 71 -6.86 47.85 -16.66
N PRO A 72 -6.01 48.35 -15.73
CA PRO A 72 -5.94 47.85 -14.36
C PRO A 72 -7.30 47.87 -13.68
N SER A 73 -7.67 46.80 -12.97
CA SER A 73 -8.96 46.70 -12.28
C SER A 73 -8.83 45.94 -10.95
N GLU A 74 -9.59 46.38 -9.95
CA GLU A 74 -9.71 45.71 -8.64
C GLU A 74 -10.35 44.32 -8.74
N ASN A 75 -11.09 44.05 -9.83
CA ASN A 75 -11.74 42.76 -10.09
C ASN A 75 -10.81 41.79 -10.85
N HIS A 76 -9.52 42.11 -10.98
CA HIS A 76 -8.54 41.18 -11.51
C HIS A 76 -8.17 40.15 -10.45
N GLU A 77 -8.12 38.89 -10.86
CA GLU A 77 -7.77 37.79 -9.97
C GLU A 77 -6.69 36.90 -10.57
N LEU A 78 -5.72 36.53 -9.75
CA LEU A 78 -4.76 35.49 -10.06
C LEU A 78 -5.41 34.11 -9.76
N ARG A 79 -5.55 33.27 -10.80
CA ARG A 79 -6.13 31.92 -10.68
C ARG A 79 -5.06 30.84 -10.53
N LEU A 80 -3.95 30.95 -11.24
CA LEU A 80 -2.88 29.94 -11.20
C LEU A 80 -1.52 30.62 -11.26
N MET A 81 -0.60 30.11 -10.44
CA MET A 81 0.82 30.41 -10.56
C MET A 81 1.54 29.12 -10.95
N ILE A 82 2.35 29.18 -11.99
CA ILE A 82 3.22 28.09 -12.45
C ILE A 82 4.65 28.56 -12.23
N ALA A 83 5.46 27.77 -11.55
CA ALA A 83 6.81 28.17 -11.19
C ALA A 83 7.84 27.08 -11.45
N LYS A 84 8.87 27.44 -12.21
CA LYS A 84 10.05 26.62 -12.41
C LYS A 84 10.81 26.43 -11.11
N TYR A 85 10.93 25.19 -10.67
CA TYR A 85 11.66 24.79 -9.48
C TYR A 85 13.11 25.29 -9.53
N GLU A 86 13.77 25.19 -10.68
CA GLU A 86 15.18 25.55 -10.86
C GLU A 86 15.46 27.05 -10.62
N ILE A 87 14.47 27.94 -10.83
CA ILE A 87 14.63 29.39 -10.56
C ILE A 87 14.73 29.65 -9.06
N PHE A 88 14.04 28.86 -8.24
CA PHE A 88 14.06 29.00 -6.78
C PHE A 88 15.15 28.14 -6.13
N GLY A 89 15.37 26.93 -6.66
CA GLY A 89 16.20 25.91 -6.02
C GLY A 89 15.71 25.50 -4.63
N LYS A 90 16.41 24.54 -4.02
CA LYS A 90 16.07 23.99 -2.68
C LYS A 90 15.93 25.06 -1.60
N ARG A 91 16.77 26.10 -1.63
CA ARG A 91 16.87 27.12 -0.57
C ARG A 91 15.70 28.11 -0.57
N HIS A 92 15.07 28.33 -1.72
CA HIS A 92 14.03 29.37 -1.85
C HIS A 92 12.62 28.81 -2.03
N MET A 93 12.39 27.51 -1.87
CA MET A 93 11.04 26.94 -1.86
C MET A 93 10.13 27.60 -0.82
N ASN A 94 10.65 27.94 0.36
CA ASN A 94 9.88 28.68 1.36
C ASN A 94 9.42 30.07 0.87
N LEU A 95 10.14 30.69 -0.07
CA LEU A 95 9.78 31.98 -0.64
C LEU A 95 8.51 31.87 -1.47
N ILE A 96 8.32 30.77 -2.23
CA ILE A 96 7.12 30.59 -3.05
C ILE A 96 5.88 30.42 -2.18
N GLY A 97 5.99 29.68 -1.09
CA GLY A 97 4.91 29.53 -0.11
C GLY A 97 4.56 30.88 0.55
N ARG A 98 5.57 31.68 0.91
CA ARG A 98 5.36 33.04 1.43
C ARG A 98 4.72 33.97 0.40
N ALA A 99 5.16 33.93 -0.85
CA ALA A 99 4.57 34.72 -1.94
C ALA A 99 3.10 34.32 -2.17
N HIS A 100 2.81 33.02 -2.21
CA HIS A 100 1.44 32.49 -2.34
C HIS A 100 0.54 32.96 -1.20
N GLN A 101 0.99 32.85 0.04
CA GLN A 101 0.26 33.36 1.21
C GLN A 101 0.10 34.89 1.18
N PHE A 102 1.13 35.61 0.75
CA PHE A 102 1.12 37.06 0.61
C PHE A 102 0.06 37.52 -0.40
N LEU A 103 0.02 36.91 -1.59
CA LEU A 103 -0.97 37.21 -2.64
C LEU A 103 -2.40 36.94 -2.16
N ARG A 104 -2.60 35.88 -1.37
CA ARG A 104 -3.90 35.59 -0.72
C ARG A 104 -4.29 36.67 0.29
N ARG A 105 -3.37 37.09 1.16
CA ARG A 105 -3.63 38.15 2.17
C ARG A 105 -3.98 39.49 1.52
N ARG A 106 -3.40 39.78 0.36
CA ARG A 106 -3.67 40.99 -0.43
C ARG A 106 -4.92 40.90 -1.31
N LYS A 107 -5.69 39.79 -1.24
CA LYS A 107 -6.90 39.55 -2.06
C LYS A 107 -6.66 39.64 -3.57
N VAL A 108 -5.40 39.50 -4.00
CA VAL A 108 -5.01 39.51 -5.43
C VAL A 108 -5.33 38.17 -6.09
N ARG A 109 -5.49 37.12 -5.28
CA ARG A 109 -5.71 35.77 -5.72
C ARG A 109 -7.08 35.26 -5.31
N SER A 110 -7.70 34.49 -6.21
CA SER A 110 -8.94 33.79 -5.88
C SER A 110 -8.74 32.79 -4.72
N PRO A 111 -9.79 32.50 -3.92
CA PRO A 111 -9.72 31.52 -2.82
C PRO A 111 -9.26 30.12 -3.27
N GLU A 112 -9.61 29.74 -4.50
CA GLU A 112 -9.29 28.46 -5.15
C GLU A 112 -8.00 28.53 -5.96
N GLY A 113 -7.25 29.64 -5.86
CA GLY A 113 -6.08 29.79 -6.71
C GLY A 113 -5.10 28.64 -6.46
N ALA A 114 -4.49 28.16 -7.52
CA ALA A 114 -3.58 27.02 -7.49
C ALA A 114 -2.12 27.42 -7.69
N LEU A 115 -1.19 26.56 -7.26
CA LEU A 115 0.24 26.66 -7.52
C LEU A 115 0.74 25.34 -8.08
N ILE A 116 1.31 25.38 -9.27
CA ILE A 116 2.00 24.26 -9.90
C ILE A 116 3.49 24.55 -9.93
N LEU A 117 4.30 23.55 -9.64
CA LEU A 117 5.73 23.59 -9.92
C LEU A 117 6.03 22.88 -11.22
N THR A 118 6.97 23.42 -12.00
CA THR A 118 7.58 22.70 -13.13
C THR A 118 9.03 22.37 -12.77
N ALA A 119 9.50 21.18 -13.11
CA ALA A 119 10.86 20.75 -12.79
C ALA A 119 11.40 19.78 -13.85
N PHE A 120 12.71 19.68 -14.02
CA PHE A 120 13.29 18.54 -14.72
C PHE A 120 13.29 17.31 -13.81
N ASP A 121 13.07 16.12 -14.38
CA ASP A 121 13.20 14.86 -13.65
C ASP A 121 14.69 14.59 -13.37
N SER A 122 15.20 15.21 -12.31
CA SER A 122 16.59 15.12 -11.88
C SER A 122 16.68 14.40 -10.53
N PRO A 123 17.76 13.65 -10.28
CA PRO A 123 17.99 13.02 -8.97
C PRO A 123 18.04 14.03 -7.81
N ASP A 124 18.33 15.29 -8.11
CA ASP A 124 18.41 16.36 -7.11
C ASP A 124 17.04 16.89 -6.69
N PHE A 125 15.97 16.64 -7.45
CA PHE A 125 14.63 17.07 -7.09
C PHE A 125 14.00 16.11 -6.09
N ASP A 126 13.82 16.58 -4.85
CA ASP A 126 13.10 15.85 -3.82
C ASP A 126 11.62 16.24 -3.84
N ILE A 127 10.78 15.33 -4.35
CA ILE A 127 9.33 15.53 -4.44
C ILE A 127 8.69 15.69 -3.06
N LYS A 128 9.28 15.13 -1.99
CA LYS A 128 8.75 15.27 -0.62
C LYS A 128 8.81 16.71 -0.13
N LEU A 129 9.77 17.51 -0.63
CA LEU A 129 9.81 18.96 -0.35
C LEU A 129 8.65 19.71 -0.99
N ALA A 130 8.02 19.14 -2.02
CA ALA A 130 6.88 19.71 -2.72
C ALA A 130 5.53 19.21 -2.17
N GLU A 131 5.52 18.24 -1.24
CA GLU A 131 4.31 17.78 -0.53
C GLU A 131 3.82 18.80 0.53
N ASP A 132 3.92 20.09 0.23
CA ASP A 132 3.29 21.16 0.98
C ASP A 132 1.84 21.31 0.49
N ARG A 133 0.89 21.49 1.42
CA ARG A 133 -0.53 21.75 1.11
C ARG A 133 -0.75 22.96 0.21
N ILE A 134 0.27 23.81 0.06
CA ILE A 134 0.27 25.00 -0.78
C ILE A 134 0.46 24.66 -2.28
N ILE A 135 1.18 23.59 -2.59
CA ILE A 135 1.51 23.17 -3.96
C ILE A 135 0.48 22.15 -4.43
N ASN A 136 -0.22 22.45 -5.51
CA ASN A 136 -1.26 21.58 -6.06
C ASN A 136 -0.65 20.43 -6.85
N ASN A 137 0.40 20.67 -7.62
CA ASN A 137 1.08 19.63 -8.38
C ASN A 137 2.53 20.00 -8.75
N VAL A 138 3.31 18.99 -9.11
CA VAL A 138 4.60 19.10 -9.81
C VAL A 138 4.43 18.47 -11.19
N ILE A 139 4.82 19.19 -12.25
CA ILE A 139 4.78 18.68 -13.62
C ILE A 139 6.21 18.64 -14.15
N PHE A 140 6.66 17.44 -14.55
CA PHE A 140 8.02 17.25 -15.04
C PHE A 140 8.19 17.68 -16.51
N LYS A 141 9.37 18.23 -16.82
CA LYS A 141 9.83 18.62 -18.16
C LYS A 141 10.71 17.51 -18.78
N PRO A 142 10.67 17.30 -20.11
CA PRO A 142 9.79 17.97 -21.09
C PRO A 142 8.32 17.58 -20.89
N PHE A 143 7.40 18.49 -21.21
CA PHE A 143 5.99 18.28 -20.96
C PHE A 143 5.38 17.25 -21.91
N ASP A 144 4.71 16.24 -21.35
CA ASP A 144 3.65 15.53 -22.07
C ASP A 144 2.44 16.47 -22.19
N LYS A 145 2.04 16.81 -23.42
CA LYS A 145 0.98 17.81 -23.68
C LYS A 145 -0.36 17.42 -23.07
N LEU A 146 -0.70 16.13 -23.05
CA LEU A 146 -1.96 15.66 -22.50
C LEU A 146 -1.95 15.78 -20.97
N ILE A 147 -0.87 15.33 -20.33
CA ILE A 147 -0.72 15.40 -18.87
C ILE A 147 -0.65 16.84 -18.38
N LEU A 148 0.10 17.70 -19.09
CA LEU A 148 0.16 19.13 -18.81
C LEU A 148 -1.25 19.74 -18.86
N LYS A 149 -2.01 19.45 -19.92
CA LYS A 149 -3.37 19.95 -20.08
C LYS A 149 -4.28 19.50 -18.94
N GLN A 150 -4.33 18.20 -18.67
CA GLN A 150 -5.19 17.63 -17.62
C GLN A 150 -4.86 18.19 -16.24
N HIS A 151 -3.58 18.30 -15.89
CA HIS A 151 -3.17 18.79 -14.57
C HIS A 151 -3.43 20.30 -14.41
N ILE A 152 -3.27 21.10 -15.46
CA ILE A 152 -3.66 22.53 -15.44
C ILE A 152 -5.18 22.67 -15.32
N GLU A 153 -5.98 21.84 -15.98
CA GLU A 153 -7.44 21.86 -15.85
C GLU A 153 -7.91 21.53 -14.43
N TYR A 154 -7.31 20.52 -13.79
CA TYR A 154 -7.56 20.23 -12.37
C TYR A 154 -7.25 21.45 -11.49
N ALA A 155 -6.10 22.09 -11.72
CA ALA A 155 -5.69 23.25 -10.95
C ALA A 155 -6.60 24.48 -11.16
N LEU A 156 -7.13 24.69 -12.38
CA LEU A 156 -8.01 25.81 -12.70
C LEU A 156 -9.46 25.62 -12.22
N THR A 157 -9.92 24.36 -12.24
CA THR A 157 -11.24 23.95 -11.72
C THR A 157 -11.29 24.06 -10.19
N GLY A 158 -10.14 23.90 -9.53
CA GLY A 158 -10.02 23.96 -8.08
C GLY A 158 -10.58 22.70 -7.41
N HIS A 159 -11.08 22.85 -6.18
CA HIS A 159 -11.56 21.74 -5.34
C HIS A 159 -12.96 21.24 -5.75
N HIS A 160 -13.12 20.94 -7.04
CA HIS A 160 -14.35 20.46 -7.64
C HIS A 160 -14.05 19.33 -8.65
N PRO A 161 -15.03 18.47 -8.97
CA PRO A 161 -14.89 17.50 -10.06
C PRO A 161 -14.66 18.19 -11.40
N VAL A 162 -13.68 17.70 -12.16
CA VAL A 162 -13.45 18.17 -13.54
C VAL A 162 -14.53 17.58 -14.44
N LYS A 163 -15.31 18.45 -15.09
CA LYS A 163 -16.40 18.04 -16.01
C LYS A 163 -15.98 18.01 -17.48
N SER A 164 -14.69 18.13 -17.76
CA SER A 164 -14.16 18.27 -19.11
C SER A 164 -13.93 16.91 -19.77
N ASP A 165 -14.22 16.81 -21.07
CA ASP A 165 -13.98 15.61 -21.91
C ASP A 165 -12.48 15.27 -22.07
N THR A 166 -11.60 16.16 -21.59
CA THR A 166 -10.14 16.08 -21.70
C THR A 166 -9.51 15.08 -20.74
N VAL A 167 -10.19 14.77 -19.63
CA VAL A 167 -9.79 13.73 -18.70
C VAL A 167 -10.57 12.46 -19.05
N ALA A 168 -10.02 11.66 -19.95
CA ALA A 168 -10.57 10.35 -20.28
C ALA A 168 -10.55 9.47 -19.03
N THR A 169 -11.72 9.30 -18.42
CA THR A 169 -11.90 8.57 -17.17
C THR A 169 -12.60 7.26 -17.46
N ILE A 170 -12.05 6.16 -16.93
CA ILE A 170 -12.65 4.84 -17.04
C ILE A 170 -13.41 4.56 -15.75
N GLN A 171 -14.72 4.34 -15.88
CA GLN A 171 -15.57 3.82 -14.81
C GLN A 171 -15.26 2.34 -14.63
N LEU A 172 -14.71 1.97 -13.47
CA LEU A 172 -14.38 0.59 -13.18
C LEU A 172 -14.42 0.35 -11.66
N ASN A 173 -14.99 -0.78 -11.26
CA ASN A 173 -14.95 -1.24 -9.87
C ASN A 173 -13.75 -2.17 -9.71
N SER A 174 -12.65 -1.63 -9.18
CA SER A 174 -11.43 -2.40 -8.93
C SER A 174 -10.84 -2.04 -7.57
N THR A 175 -9.88 -2.83 -7.14
CA THR A 175 -9.16 -2.62 -5.88
C THR A 175 -7.72 -2.27 -6.17
N LEU A 176 -7.21 -1.29 -5.42
CA LEU A 176 -5.79 -0.95 -5.39
C LEU A 176 -5.32 -0.90 -3.93
N GLU A 177 -4.01 -0.77 -3.73
CA GLU A 177 -3.44 -0.68 -2.40
C GLU A 177 -3.10 0.77 -2.06
N MET A 178 -3.79 1.35 -1.08
CA MET A 178 -3.43 2.65 -0.50
C MET A 178 -2.45 2.44 0.65
N LEU A 179 -1.29 3.07 0.58
CA LEU A 179 -0.22 2.90 1.56
C LEU A 179 -0.37 3.86 2.73
N LYS A 180 0.01 3.39 3.91
CA LYS A 180 0.18 4.20 5.12
C LYS A 180 1.54 3.89 5.72
N GLU A 181 2.33 4.93 5.95
CA GLU A 181 3.60 4.78 6.67
C GLU A 181 3.35 4.42 8.14
N VAL A 182 4.05 3.40 8.61
CA VAL A 182 4.16 3.01 10.02
C VAL A 182 5.62 2.64 10.32
N SER A 183 5.94 2.42 11.58
CA SER A 183 7.30 2.06 11.99
C SER A 183 7.30 0.70 12.68
N ILE A 184 8.22 -0.17 12.24
CA ILE A 184 8.56 -1.38 12.97
C ILE A 184 9.39 -0.95 14.18
N ASN A 185 9.03 -1.47 15.35
CA ASN A 185 9.77 -1.28 16.60
C ASN A 185 10.78 -2.42 16.83
N SER A 186 10.41 -3.65 16.47
CA SER A 186 11.32 -4.80 16.50
C SER A 186 11.09 -5.75 15.34
N LEU A 187 12.16 -6.36 14.81
CA LEU A 187 12.11 -7.31 13.70
C LEU A 187 12.79 -8.64 14.06
N SER A 188 12.17 -9.75 13.69
CA SER A 188 12.68 -11.11 13.80
C SER A 188 12.35 -11.90 12.52
N GLU A 189 12.86 -13.12 12.39
CA GLU A 189 12.55 -13.98 11.24
C GLU A 189 11.10 -14.51 11.21
N VAL A 190 10.39 -14.50 12.35
CA VAL A 190 9.00 -15.01 12.43
C VAL A 190 7.94 -13.91 12.32
N GLY A 191 8.34 -12.67 12.54
CA GLY A 191 7.44 -11.52 12.64
C GLY A 191 8.12 -10.24 13.11
N PHE A 192 7.31 -9.23 13.38
CA PHE A 192 7.76 -7.90 13.82
C PHE A 192 6.78 -7.28 14.82
N THR A 193 7.17 -6.18 15.45
CA THR A 193 6.27 -5.39 16.30
C THR A 193 6.14 -3.97 15.79
N THR A 194 5.02 -3.32 16.05
CA THR A 194 4.80 -1.89 15.80
C THR A 194 4.16 -1.26 17.03
N ILE A 195 4.35 0.05 17.21
CA ILE A 195 3.64 0.85 18.22
C ILE A 195 2.57 1.65 17.47
N ASN A 196 1.31 1.48 17.85
CA ASN A 196 0.18 2.15 17.23
C ASN A 196 -0.57 2.99 18.24
N ASN A 197 -1.24 4.03 17.74
CA ASN A 197 -2.07 4.89 18.57
C ASN A 197 -3.50 4.34 18.83
N HIS A 198 -3.75 3.10 18.40
CA HIS A 198 -5.00 2.38 18.57
C HIS A 198 -4.73 0.88 18.54
N GLU A 199 -5.61 0.12 19.19
CA GLU A 199 -5.56 -1.35 19.16
C GLU A 199 -5.77 -1.88 17.74
N ILE A 200 -4.98 -2.89 17.35
CA ILE A 200 -5.17 -3.61 16.09
C ILE A 200 -5.83 -4.95 16.41
N LYS A 201 -7.02 -5.18 15.84
CA LYS A 201 -7.81 -6.40 16.05
C LYS A 201 -6.95 -7.66 15.84
N LEU A 202 -7.05 -8.60 16.77
CA LEU A 202 -6.40 -9.91 16.65
C LEU A 202 -6.85 -10.63 15.38
N GLY A 203 -5.89 -11.22 14.67
CA GLY A 203 -6.09 -11.84 13.36
C GLY A 203 -6.21 -10.84 12.21
N ALA A 204 -6.13 -9.52 12.45
CA ALA A 204 -6.12 -8.54 11.35
C ALA A 204 -4.95 -8.83 10.41
N PHE A 205 -5.28 -9.20 9.17
CA PHE A 205 -4.35 -9.63 8.14
C PHE A 205 -4.14 -8.52 7.12
N THR A 206 -2.89 -8.17 6.86
CA THR A 206 -2.57 -7.15 5.86
C THR A 206 -1.17 -7.33 5.26
N LYS A 207 -0.90 -6.57 4.20
CA LYS A 207 0.35 -6.57 3.44
C LYS A 207 1.22 -5.40 3.88
N TYR A 208 2.52 -5.64 4.01
CA TYR A 208 3.52 -4.67 4.46
C TYR A 208 4.67 -4.57 3.47
N TYR A 209 5.04 -3.36 3.07
CA TYR A 209 6.14 -3.05 2.16
C TYR A 209 7.31 -2.42 2.94
N SER A 210 8.52 -2.97 2.79
CA SER A 210 9.73 -2.40 3.36
C SER A 210 10.96 -2.93 2.64
N GLU A 211 12.03 -2.11 2.57
CA GLU A 211 13.34 -2.59 2.09
C GLU A 211 13.90 -3.73 2.96
N ALA A 212 13.46 -3.83 4.23
CA ALA A 212 13.82 -4.96 5.09
C ALA A 212 13.28 -6.31 4.59
N PHE A 213 12.26 -6.30 3.71
CA PHE A 213 11.59 -7.50 3.18
C PHE A 213 11.97 -7.82 1.73
N LYS A 214 12.88 -7.05 1.14
CA LYS A 214 13.17 -7.04 -0.31
C LYS A 214 14.06 -8.18 -0.78
N THR A 215 13.49 -9.15 -1.47
CA THR A 215 14.21 -10.16 -2.25
C THR A 215 14.35 -9.77 -3.72
N ASP A 216 14.88 -10.68 -4.54
CA ASP A 216 14.97 -10.52 -5.99
C ASP A 216 13.61 -10.53 -6.71
N ASP A 217 12.52 -10.90 -6.03
CA ASP A 217 11.19 -11.06 -6.65
C ASP A 217 10.07 -10.23 -6.00
N LYS A 218 10.23 -9.79 -4.75
CA LYS A 218 9.23 -8.95 -4.04
C LYS A 218 9.86 -8.16 -2.91
N ARG A 219 9.12 -7.17 -2.41
CA ARG A 219 9.53 -6.27 -1.30
C ARG A 219 8.48 -6.14 -0.22
N SER A 220 7.59 -7.13 -0.15
CA SER A 220 6.48 -7.15 0.79
C SER A 220 6.31 -8.50 1.46
N VAL A 221 5.63 -8.46 2.60
CA VAL A 221 5.22 -9.63 3.36
C VAL A 221 3.76 -9.48 3.76
N TYR A 222 3.07 -10.60 3.88
CA TYR A 222 1.79 -10.63 4.60
C TYR A 222 2.06 -10.92 6.06
N ALA A 223 1.28 -10.30 6.94
CA ALA A 223 1.33 -10.59 8.36
C ALA A 223 -0.04 -10.39 9.01
N TYR A 224 -0.28 -11.12 10.10
CA TYR A 224 -1.46 -10.97 10.93
C TYR A 224 -1.10 -10.49 12.34
N CYS A 225 -1.98 -9.68 12.94
CA CYS A 225 -1.86 -9.27 14.33
C CYS A 225 -2.09 -10.48 15.24
N ASP A 226 -1.07 -10.90 15.99
CA ASP A 226 -1.14 -12.02 16.93
C ASP A 226 -1.49 -11.54 18.35
N SER A 227 -0.97 -10.39 18.75
CA SER A 227 -1.37 -9.74 20.00
C SER A 227 -1.27 -8.22 19.90
N SER A 228 -2.14 -7.52 20.63
CA SER A 228 -2.10 -6.06 20.81
C SER A 228 -2.19 -5.79 22.31
N LYS A 229 -1.18 -5.12 22.88
CA LYS A 229 -1.10 -4.84 24.31
C LYS A 229 -0.92 -3.35 24.52
N GLU A 230 -1.76 -2.76 25.37
CA GLU A 230 -1.60 -1.38 25.79
C GLU A 230 -0.32 -1.24 26.63
N ILE A 231 0.53 -0.27 26.25
CA ILE A 231 1.81 0.03 26.93
C ILE A 231 1.86 1.45 27.49
N GLY A 232 0.91 2.30 27.11
CA GLY A 232 0.79 3.70 27.52
C GLY A 232 -0.56 4.28 27.10
N GLU A 233 -0.83 5.53 27.49
CA GLU A 233 -2.07 6.21 27.14
C GLU A 233 -2.19 6.37 25.62
N ASN A 234 -3.15 5.64 25.02
CA ASN A 234 -3.32 5.54 23.57
C ASN A 234 -2.09 4.95 22.84
N GLU A 235 -1.30 4.09 23.48
CA GLU A 235 -0.17 3.41 22.83
C GLU A 235 -0.29 1.89 22.96
N PHE A 236 -0.28 1.20 21.82
CA PHE A 236 -0.46 -0.24 21.72
C PHE A 236 0.75 -0.89 21.04
N LEU A 237 1.40 -1.80 21.75
CA LEU A 237 2.41 -2.69 21.18
C LEU A 237 1.70 -3.84 20.46
N CYS A 238 1.77 -3.82 19.13
CA CYS A 238 1.15 -4.82 18.27
C CYS A 238 2.22 -5.79 17.77
N HIS A 239 2.05 -7.07 18.04
CA HIS A 239 2.89 -8.16 17.55
C HIS A 239 2.28 -8.74 16.28
N PHE A 240 3.07 -8.78 15.21
CA PHE A 240 2.69 -9.33 13.92
C PHE A 240 3.50 -10.57 13.62
N LEU A 241 2.82 -11.63 13.20
CA LEU A 241 3.45 -12.84 12.68
C LEU A 241 3.32 -12.85 11.16
N PHE A 242 4.40 -13.19 10.45
CA PHE A 242 4.35 -13.33 8.99
C PHE A 242 3.33 -14.39 8.56
N PHE A 243 2.88 -14.33 7.33
CA PHE A 243 2.02 -15.37 6.74
C PHE A 243 2.46 -15.63 5.31
N GLY A 244 2.77 -16.88 4.95
CA GLY A 244 3.20 -17.18 3.59
C GLY A 244 4.46 -16.42 3.18
N ILE A 245 5.40 -16.25 4.11
CA ILE A 245 6.72 -15.70 3.80
C ILE A 245 7.58 -16.81 3.14
N ASP A 246 8.32 -16.48 2.09
CA ASP A 246 9.15 -17.48 1.42
C ASP A 246 10.53 -17.61 2.07
N ASN A 247 11.23 -18.69 1.70
CA ASN A 247 12.53 -19.02 2.27
C ASN A 247 13.63 -17.99 1.95
N LYS A 248 13.56 -17.28 0.81
CA LYS A 248 14.54 -16.23 0.48
C LYS A 248 14.35 -15.04 1.40
N GLN A 249 13.11 -14.62 1.64
CA GLN A 249 12.76 -13.56 2.57
C GLN A 249 13.15 -13.93 4.00
N ILE A 250 12.82 -15.15 4.47
CA ILE A 250 13.22 -15.64 5.79
C ILE A 250 14.75 -15.56 5.94
N ALA A 251 15.50 -16.12 4.98
CA ALA A 251 16.97 -16.13 5.03
C ALA A 251 17.56 -14.72 5.00
N GLN A 252 16.96 -13.78 4.25
CA GLN A 252 17.39 -12.40 4.23
C GLN A 252 17.12 -11.67 5.54
N ILE A 253 15.91 -11.77 6.08
CA ILE A 253 15.55 -11.15 7.37
C ILE A 253 16.46 -11.71 8.47
N ARG A 254 16.66 -13.03 8.50
CA ARG A 254 17.58 -13.70 9.44
C ARG A 254 19.00 -13.14 9.33
N ARG A 255 19.54 -13.03 8.12
CA ARG A 255 20.87 -12.43 7.90
C ARG A 255 20.93 -10.97 8.36
N HIS A 256 19.92 -10.18 8.03
CA HIS A 256 19.84 -8.77 8.42
C HIS A 256 19.84 -8.61 9.95
N VAL A 257 19.03 -9.39 10.66
CA VAL A 257 18.96 -9.42 12.12
C VAL A 257 20.31 -9.83 12.72
N LEU A 258 20.89 -10.95 12.29
CA LEU A 258 22.14 -11.49 12.87
C LEU A 258 23.37 -10.62 12.60
N GLN A 259 23.38 -9.85 11.51
CA GLN A 259 24.50 -8.94 11.18
C GLN A 259 24.52 -7.69 12.06
N LYS A 260 23.41 -7.34 12.72
CA LYS A 260 23.34 -6.18 13.62
C LYS A 260 23.97 -6.55 14.96
N LYS A 261 24.94 -5.77 15.43
CA LYS A 261 25.59 -5.99 16.75
C LYS A 261 24.61 -5.89 17.92
N SER A 262 23.50 -5.18 17.74
CA SER A 262 22.45 -4.95 18.75
C SER A 262 21.38 -6.05 18.79
N HIS A 263 21.54 -7.14 18.03
CA HIS A 263 20.55 -8.22 18.06
C HIS A 263 20.50 -8.88 19.44
N GLN A 264 19.29 -9.28 19.83
CA GLN A 264 18.99 -9.96 21.06
C GLN A 264 18.44 -11.35 20.73
N ASN A 265 18.85 -12.35 21.51
CA ASN A 265 18.32 -13.70 21.41
C ASN A 265 17.30 -13.91 22.53
N THR A 266 16.07 -14.22 22.15
CA THR A 266 15.01 -14.59 23.09
C THR A 266 14.85 -16.10 23.08
N ASP A 267 14.95 -16.72 24.25
CA ASP A 267 14.73 -18.16 24.39
C ASP A 267 13.23 -18.47 24.27
N LEU A 268 12.87 -19.21 23.23
CA LEU A 268 11.55 -19.80 23.05
C LEU A 268 11.53 -21.16 23.76
N LYS A 269 11.51 -21.15 25.09
CA LYS A 269 11.36 -22.38 25.88
C LYS A 269 9.97 -22.39 26.51
N GLN A 270 9.19 -23.39 26.15
CA GLN A 270 7.87 -23.62 26.74
C GLN A 270 7.86 -24.96 27.46
N LEU A 271 7.30 -24.95 28.66
CA LEU A 271 7.17 -26.10 29.54
C LEU A 271 5.70 -26.48 29.58
N SER A 272 5.28 -27.26 28.60
CA SER A 272 3.95 -27.86 28.56
C SER A 272 4.12 -29.38 28.63
N ASP A 273 3.48 -29.99 29.61
CA ASP A 273 3.47 -31.45 29.76
C ASP A 273 2.26 -32.09 29.05
N LYS A 274 1.31 -31.28 28.56
CA LYS A 274 0.13 -31.80 27.87
C LYS A 274 0.56 -32.36 26.50
N PRO A 275 0.27 -33.63 26.20
CA PRO A 275 0.60 -34.18 24.90
C PRO A 275 -0.22 -33.50 23.80
N LEU A 276 0.43 -33.22 22.68
CA LEU A 276 -0.21 -32.62 21.50
C LEU A 276 -0.28 -33.62 20.36
N SER A 277 -1.42 -33.65 19.67
CA SER A 277 -1.66 -34.51 18.51
C SER A 277 -1.55 -33.69 17.22
N ILE A 278 -0.56 -33.99 16.38
CA ILE A 278 -0.35 -33.36 15.08
C ILE A 278 -0.69 -34.37 13.98
N LEU A 279 -1.53 -33.95 13.04
CA LEU A 279 -1.79 -34.67 11.80
C LEU A 279 -0.98 -34.06 10.66
N ILE A 280 -0.26 -34.88 9.90
CA ILE A 280 0.34 -34.51 8.62
C ILE A 280 -0.46 -35.20 7.52
N LEU A 281 -0.99 -34.40 6.60
CA LEU A 281 -1.78 -34.84 5.47
C LEU A 281 -1.11 -34.35 4.19
N ASP A 282 -0.29 -35.21 3.58
CA ASP A 282 0.51 -34.87 2.41
C ASP A 282 0.81 -36.13 1.59
N GLU A 283 0.52 -36.10 0.29
CA GLU A 283 0.76 -37.22 -0.63
C GLU A 283 2.25 -37.47 -0.88
N ASP A 284 3.11 -36.49 -0.56
CA ASP A 284 4.56 -36.65 -0.57
C ASP A 284 5.03 -37.43 0.66
N VAL A 285 5.19 -38.74 0.48
CA VAL A 285 5.61 -39.69 1.52
C VAL A 285 6.94 -39.26 2.17
N GLN A 286 7.90 -38.79 1.39
CA GLN A 286 9.22 -38.45 1.90
C GLN A 286 9.15 -37.19 2.78
N LEU A 287 8.47 -36.14 2.29
CA LEU A 287 8.28 -34.91 3.04
C LEU A 287 7.51 -35.16 4.34
N SER A 288 6.45 -35.97 4.29
CA SER A 288 5.67 -36.41 5.45
C SER A 288 6.51 -37.10 6.52
N LEU A 289 7.37 -38.05 6.11
CA LEU A 289 8.23 -38.79 7.04
C LEU A 289 9.33 -37.88 7.62
N ASP A 290 9.94 -37.03 6.80
CA ASP A 290 10.93 -36.07 7.25
C ASP A 290 10.37 -35.10 8.29
N LEU A 291 9.16 -34.59 8.04
CA LEU A 291 8.47 -33.69 8.94
C LEU A 291 8.06 -34.40 10.24
N LYS A 292 7.55 -35.63 10.15
CA LYS A 292 7.25 -36.46 11.33
C LYS A 292 8.48 -36.67 12.20
N ASN A 293 9.59 -37.08 11.60
CA ASN A 293 10.84 -37.31 12.31
C ASN A 293 11.35 -36.03 12.96
N PHE A 294 11.34 -34.91 12.22
CA PHE A 294 11.76 -33.61 12.73
C PHE A 294 10.93 -33.15 13.93
N LEU A 295 9.60 -33.18 13.84
CA LEU A 295 8.71 -32.77 14.94
C LEU A 295 8.87 -33.68 16.15
N SER A 296 8.95 -35.00 15.93
CA SER A 296 9.15 -35.99 16.99
C SER A 296 10.52 -35.84 17.65
N GLU A 297 11.55 -35.43 16.91
CA GLU A 297 12.89 -35.17 17.44
C GLU A 297 12.90 -33.89 18.28
N LYS A 298 12.34 -32.77 17.78
CA LYS A 298 12.49 -31.45 18.40
C LYS A 298 11.45 -31.10 19.47
N MET A 299 10.26 -31.69 19.42
CA MET A 299 9.18 -31.38 20.36
C MET A 299 9.02 -32.45 21.45
N LYS A 300 8.68 -32.04 22.67
CA LYS A 300 8.31 -32.90 23.78
C LYS A 300 6.82 -33.24 23.70
N SER A 301 6.48 -34.48 24.06
CA SER A 301 5.08 -34.92 24.21
C SER A 301 4.23 -34.68 22.96
N VAL A 302 4.78 -34.87 21.76
CA VAL A 302 4.00 -34.75 20.51
C VAL A 302 3.77 -36.13 19.91
N HIS A 303 2.52 -36.41 19.54
CA HIS A 303 2.12 -37.57 18.75
C HIS A 303 1.86 -37.11 17.32
N VAL A 304 2.66 -37.60 16.38
CA VAL A 304 2.57 -37.22 14.97
C VAL A 304 1.99 -38.36 14.14
N PHE A 305 0.84 -38.09 13.52
CA PHE A 305 0.11 -39.00 12.65
C PHE A 305 0.32 -38.58 11.20
N VAL A 306 0.51 -39.54 10.30
CA VAL A 306 0.80 -39.27 8.88
C VAL A 306 -0.19 -40.01 8.00
N TYR A 307 -0.80 -39.29 7.08
CA TYR A 307 -1.66 -39.83 6.03
C TYR A 307 -1.23 -39.30 4.67
N ASN A 308 -0.84 -40.23 3.79
CA ASN A 308 -0.50 -39.92 2.41
C ASN A 308 -1.70 -40.07 1.46
N HIS A 309 -2.85 -40.52 1.97
CA HIS A 309 -4.08 -40.71 1.21
C HIS A 309 -5.28 -40.14 1.97
N TYR A 310 -5.94 -39.14 1.36
CA TYR A 310 -7.10 -38.47 1.93
C TYR A 310 -8.26 -39.43 2.24
N GLY A 311 -8.54 -40.38 1.34
CA GLY A 311 -9.65 -41.33 1.52
C GLY A 311 -9.45 -42.29 2.71
N GLN A 312 -8.21 -42.72 2.94
CA GLN A 312 -7.86 -43.54 4.11
C GLN A 312 -8.06 -42.73 5.40
N PHE A 313 -7.59 -41.48 5.41
CA PHE A 313 -7.78 -40.58 6.55
C PHE A 313 -9.26 -40.38 6.93
N LEU A 314 -10.12 -40.09 5.94
CA LEU A 314 -11.56 -39.94 6.20
C LEU A 314 -12.21 -41.24 6.70
N SER A 315 -11.75 -42.40 6.21
CA SER A 315 -12.27 -43.70 6.65
C SER A 315 -11.92 -43.97 8.10
N ASP A 316 -10.69 -43.66 8.51
CA ASP A 316 -10.22 -43.83 9.90
C ASP A 316 -10.91 -42.84 10.85
N LEU A 317 -11.11 -41.58 10.43
CA LEU A 317 -11.89 -40.61 11.22
C LEU A 317 -13.32 -41.11 11.47
N ALA A 318 -13.93 -41.75 10.48
CA ALA A 318 -15.26 -42.34 10.57
C ALA A 318 -15.32 -43.69 11.32
N ASP A 319 -14.19 -44.16 11.87
CA ASP A 319 -14.04 -45.47 12.51
C ASP A 319 -14.48 -46.64 11.60
N LYS A 320 -14.29 -46.51 10.28
CA LYS A 320 -14.50 -47.62 9.36
C LYS A 320 -13.40 -48.65 9.55
N ASP A 321 -13.78 -49.92 9.47
CA ASP A 321 -12.83 -51.01 9.51
C ASP A 321 -12.11 -51.10 8.15
N THR A 322 -10.82 -50.77 8.14
CA THR A 322 -9.97 -50.78 6.94
C THR A 322 -8.67 -51.52 7.26
N VAL A 323 -8.07 -52.14 6.25
CA VAL A 323 -6.85 -52.97 6.41
C VAL A 323 -5.70 -52.20 7.07
N ASN A 324 -5.61 -50.90 6.80
CA ASN A 324 -4.52 -50.03 7.26
C ASN A 324 -4.98 -49.02 8.33
N ARG A 325 -6.06 -49.33 9.07
CA ARG A 325 -6.62 -48.42 10.07
C ARG A 325 -5.57 -48.05 11.12
N GLN A 326 -5.35 -46.74 11.31
CA GLN A 326 -4.56 -46.25 12.44
C GLN A 326 -5.46 -45.92 13.63
N GLU A 327 -4.98 -46.16 14.85
CA GLU A 327 -5.65 -45.68 16.06
C GLU A 327 -5.44 -44.16 16.20
N LEU A 328 -6.49 -43.41 15.91
CA LEU A 328 -6.47 -41.95 15.98
C LEU A 328 -6.86 -41.43 17.37
N PRO A 329 -6.28 -40.31 17.82
CA PRO A 329 -6.68 -39.67 19.07
C PRO A 329 -8.13 -39.15 18.96
N PRO A 330 -8.78 -38.86 20.11
CA PRO A 330 -10.10 -38.22 20.11
C PRO A 330 -10.09 -36.81 19.50
N GLU A 331 -8.97 -36.10 19.64
CA GLU A 331 -8.77 -34.75 19.12
C GLU A 331 -7.37 -34.57 18.51
N PHE A 332 -7.30 -33.75 17.46
CA PHE A 332 -6.05 -33.21 16.93
C PHE A 332 -5.94 -31.74 17.32
N ASP A 333 -4.73 -31.30 17.60
CA ASP A 333 -4.43 -29.89 17.91
C ASP A 333 -4.04 -29.12 16.64
N ILE A 334 -3.28 -29.77 15.76
CA ILE A 334 -2.77 -29.18 14.53
C ILE A 334 -2.93 -30.16 13.37
N VAL A 335 -3.32 -29.62 12.22
CA VAL A 335 -3.22 -30.29 10.92
C VAL A 335 -2.18 -29.56 10.08
N ILE A 336 -1.22 -30.28 9.52
CA ILE A 336 -0.29 -29.79 8.49
C ILE A 336 -0.71 -30.45 7.18
N GLY A 337 -1.31 -29.68 6.29
CA GLY A 337 -1.86 -30.17 5.03
C GLY A 337 -1.09 -29.66 3.81
N ASN A 338 -0.86 -30.52 2.81
CA ASN A 338 -0.38 -30.07 1.51
C ASN A 338 -1.46 -29.25 0.80
N HIS A 339 -1.11 -28.07 0.29
CA HIS A 339 -1.99 -27.16 -0.47
C HIS A 339 -2.67 -27.85 -1.66
N ASP A 340 -1.94 -28.72 -2.38
CA ASP A 340 -2.46 -29.40 -3.58
C ASP A 340 -3.61 -30.35 -3.23
N LEU A 341 -3.62 -30.91 -2.02
CA LEU A 341 -4.75 -31.71 -1.54
C LEU A 341 -6.04 -30.91 -1.40
N PHE A 342 -5.98 -29.59 -1.30
CA PHE A 342 -7.15 -28.75 -1.20
C PHE A 342 -7.59 -28.17 -2.54
N TYR A 343 -6.90 -28.44 -3.66
CA TYR A 343 -7.07 -27.71 -4.93
C TYR A 343 -8.52 -27.42 -5.35
N VAL A 344 -9.43 -28.39 -5.21
CA VAL A 344 -10.87 -28.25 -5.51
C VAL A 344 -11.64 -27.88 -4.24
N GLU A 345 -12.37 -26.76 -4.28
CA GLU A 345 -13.22 -26.27 -3.18
C GLU A 345 -12.52 -26.28 -1.80
N LYS A 346 -11.31 -25.73 -1.77
CA LYS A 346 -10.36 -25.70 -0.63
C LYS A 346 -11.01 -25.63 0.75
N GLU A 347 -11.84 -24.60 0.95
CA GLU A 347 -12.51 -24.33 2.23
C GLU A 347 -13.53 -25.42 2.59
N LYS A 348 -14.38 -25.86 1.63
CA LYS A 348 -15.35 -26.93 1.87
C LYS A 348 -14.68 -28.25 2.24
N ARG A 349 -13.52 -28.55 1.64
CA ARG A 349 -12.76 -29.76 1.98
C ARG A 349 -12.24 -29.67 3.42
N TRP A 350 -11.78 -28.50 3.85
CA TRP A 350 -11.39 -28.29 5.24
C TRP A 350 -12.59 -28.36 6.21
N GLU A 351 -13.74 -27.79 5.85
CA GLU A 351 -14.99 -27.90 6.61
C GLU A 351 -15.44 -29.36 6.76
N GLN A 352 -15.30 -30.17 5.70
CA GLN A 352 -15.58 -31.60 5.75
C GLN A 352 -14.69 -32.30 6.78
N ILE A 353 -13.37 -32.05 6.75
CA ILE A 353 -12.42 -32.62 7.73
C ILE A 353 -12.82 -32.23 9.15
N LEU A 354 -13.12 -30.94 9.38
CA LEU A 354 -13.55 -30.43 10.68
C LEU A 354 -14.84 -31.11 11.15
N GLN A 355 -15.79 -31.37 10.26
CA GLN A 355 -17.02 -32.08 10.60
C GLN A 355 -16.75 -33.51 11.06
N TYR A 356 -15.95 -34.28 10.31
CA TYR A 356 -15.55 -35.64 10.74
C TYR A 356 -14.80 -35.64 12.08
N MET A 357 -13.94 -34.66 12.32
CA MET A 357 -13.23 -34.51 13.59
C MET A 357 -14.19 -34.19 14.76
N LYS A 358 -15.20 -33.33 14.54
CA LYS A 358 -16.25 -33.06 15.54
C LYS A 358 -17.08 -34.30 15.86
N ASP A 359 -17.48 -35.05 14.84
CA ASP A 359 -18.28 -36.27 15.00
C ASP A 359 -17.49 -37.33 15.77
N ARG A 360 -16.20 -37.49 15.45
CA ARG A 360 -15.28 -38.33 16.21
C ARG A 360 -15.17 -37.88 17.67
N LYS A 361 -14.93 -36.58 17.90
CA LYS A 361 -14.79 -36.02 19.24
C LYS A 361 -16.01 -36.32 20.11
N LYS A 362 -17.21 -36.16 19.56
CA LYS A 362 -18.49 -36.47 20.20
C LYS A 362 -18.62 -37.97 20.51
N LYS A 363 -18.27 -38.83 19.57
CA LYS A 363 -18.33 -40.29 19.73
C LYS A 363 -17.39 -40.80 20.82
N HIS A 364 -16.21 -40.19 20.95
CA HIS A 364 -15.17 -40.58 21.90
C HIS A 364 -15.21 -39.76 23.21
N GLY A 365 -16.28 -38.99 23.45
CA GLY A 365 -16.54 -38.34 24.74
C GLY A 365 -15.57 -37.22 25.14
N ALA A 366 -14.84 -36.63 24.20
CA ALA A 366 -13.91 -35.53 24.51
C ALA A 366 -14.67 -34.19 24.64
N SER A 367 -14.45 -33.48 25.75
CA SER A 367 -15.27 -32.34 26.20
C SER A 367 -14.82 -30.95 25.73
N GLY A 368 -13.81 -30.85 24.85
CA GLY A 368 -13.31 -29.55 24.37
C GLY A 368 -14.07 -29.00 23.17
N GLU A 369 -14.27 -27.69 23.08
CA GLU A 369 -14.82 -27.03 21.88
C GLU A 369 -13.75 -26.68 20.83
N ALA A 370 -12.47 -26.68 21.22
CA ALA A 370 -11.38 -26.30 20.33
C ALA A 370 -11.27 -27.27 19.14
N LEU A 371 -11.22 -26.69 17.94
CA LEU A 371 -10.93 -27.36 16.69
C LEU A 371 -9.44 -27.21 16.35
N PRO A 372 -8.85 -28.16 15.61
CA PRO A 372 -7.47 -28.04 15.19
C PRO A 372 -7.27 -26.83 14.27
N VAL A 373 -6.07 -26.25 14.36
CA VAL A 373 -5.62 -25.22 13.42
C VAL A 373 -4.93 -25.86 12.21
N LEU A 374 -5.14 -25.29 11.03
CA LEU A 374 -4.53 -25.76 9.78
C LEU A 374 -3.28 -24.95 9.44
N TYR A 375 -2.16 -25.65 9.27
CA TYR A 375 -0.95 -25.17 8.63
C TYR A 375 -0.89 -25.76 7.24
N MET A 376 -0.62 -24.93 6.24
CA MET A 376 -0.60 -25.36 4.85
C MET A 376 0.82 -25.35 4.31
N VAL A 377 1.22 -26.44 3.64
CA VAL A 377 2.52 -26.55 2.96
C VAL A 377 2.28 -26.52 1.45
N SER A 378 2.98 -25.66 0.72
CA SER A 378 2.87 -25.60 -0.74
C SER A 378 4.23 -25.74 -1.41
N LYS A 379 4.26 -26.48 -2.53
CA LYS A 379 5.42 -26.58 -3.42
C LYS A 379 5.47 -25.46 -4.45
N HIS A 380 4.38 -24.71 -4.59
CA HIS A 380 4.21 -23.71 -5.63
C HIS A 380 4.01 -22.33 -5.03
N LYS A 381 4.38 -21.30 -5.79
CA LYS A 381 4.07 -19.92 -5.41
C LYS A 381 2.55 -19.73 -5.54
N ILE A 382 1.93 -19.24 -4.46
CA ILE A 382 0.49 -18.99 -4.42
C ILE A 382 0.22 -17.53 -4.79
N LEU A 383 -0.83 -17.30 -5.58
CA LEU A 383 -1.21 -15.96 -6.03
C LEU A 383 -1.71 -15.11 -4.84
N PRO A 384 -1.47 -13.79 -4.83
CA PRO A 384 -1.86 -12.92 -3.72
C PRO A 384 -3.33 -12.99 -3.29
N ASP A 385 -4.26 -13.09 -4.25
CA ASP A 385 -5.70 -13.20 -3.95
C ASP A 385 -6.02 -14.52 -3.24
N GLU A 386 -5.33 -15.59 -3.62
CA GLU A 386 -5.46 -16.88 -2.96
C GLU A 386 -4.82 -16.85 -1.56
N VAL A 387 -3.66 -16.22 -1.37
CA VAL A 387 -3.05 -16.02 -0.03
C VAL A 387 -4.02 -15.29 0.90
N ARG A 388 -4.67 -14.21 0.41
CA ARG A 388 -5.71 -13.48 1.15
C ARG A 388 -6.88 -14.38 1.53
N ASN A 389 -7.35 -15.22 0.62
CA ASN A 389 -8.44 -16.16 0.91
C ASN A 389 -8.05 -17.24 1.92
N LEU A 390 -6.86 -17.84 1.78
CA LEU A 390 -6.33 -18.83 2.72
C LEU A 390 -6.19 -18.26 4.13
N SER A 391 -5.76 -17.00 4.27
CA SER A 391 -5.58 -16.36 5.58
C SER A 391 -6.83 -16.32 6.48
N LYS A 392 -8.03 -16.52 5.91
CA LYS A 392 -9.30 -16.54 6.64
C LYS A 392 -9.51 -17.80 7.47
N TRP A 393 -8.92 -18.94 7.06
CA TRP A 393 -9.17 -20.24 7.67
C TRP A 393 -7.91 -21.11 7.84
N VAL A 394 -6.78 -20.67 7.27
CA VAL A 394 -5.45 -21.27 7.46
C VAL A 394 -4.66 -20.42 8.48
N LYS A 395 -4.01 -21.06 9.46
CA LYS A 395 -3.20 -20.39 10.47
C LYS A 395 -1.86 -19.88 9.93
N GLU A 396 -1.24 -20.66 9.04
CA GLU A 396 0.03 -20.31 8.39
C GLU A 396 0.20 -21.06 7.06
N LEU A 397 0.84 -20.41 6.11
CA LEU A 397 1.26 -20.96 4.83
C LEU A 397 2.79 -21.06 4.78
N ILE A 398 3.32 -22.23 4.43
CA ILE A 398 4.75 -22.52 4.40
C ILE A 398 5.12 -23.09 3.04
N PHE A 399 6.26 -22.68 2.49
CA PHE A 399 6.72 -23.13 1.19
C PHE A 399 7.84 -24.16 1.30
N THR A 400 7.85 -25.13 0.38
CA THR A 400 8.99 -26.05 0.25
C THR A 400 10.12 -25.43 -0.59
N PRO A 401 11.40 -25.80 -0.35
CA PRO A 401 11.88 -26.71 0.69
C PRO A 401 11.64 -26.13 2.10
N LEU A 402 11.22 -26.96 3.05
CA LEU A 402 10.86 -26.46 4.38
C LEU A 402 12.08 -25.92 5.15
N ASP A 403 12.04 -24.66 5.56
CA ASP A 403 12.95 -24.16 6.59
C ASP A 403 12.49 -24.69 7.96
N ARG A 404 13.09 -25.80 8.39
CA ARG A 404 12.78 -26.49 9.66
C ARG A 404 12.95 -25.58 10.88
N SER A 405 13.95 -24.71 10.87
CA SER A 405 14.20 -23.76 11.96
C SER A 405 13.08 -22.73 12.03
N TYR A 406 12.67 -22.17 10.90
CA TYR A 406 11.54 -21.25 10.82
C TYR A 406 10.24 -21.92 11.29
N LEU A 407 9.93 -23.13 10.81
CA LEU A 407 8.74 -23.87 11.23
C LEU A 407 8.70 -24.07 12.75
N LEU A 408 9.81 -24.54 13.35
CA LEU A 408 9.89 -24.74 14.80
C LEU A 408 9.68 -23.45 15.57
N LYS A 409 10.39 -22.38 15.19
CA LYS A 409 10.25 -21.07 15.85
C LYS A 409 8.85 -20.50 15.68
N LYS A 410 8.20 -20.75 14.53
CA LYS A 410 6.84 -20.30 14.26
C LYS A 410 5.82 -21.04 15.13
N LEU A 411 5.93 -22.36 15.24
CA LEU A 411 5.08 -23.17 16.11
C LEU A 411 5.22 -22.72 17.58
N LEU A 412 6.46 -22.56 18.07
CA LEU A 412 6.73 -22.11 19.44
C LEU A 412 6.25 -20.67 19.70
N SER A 413 6.31 -19.79 18.71
CA SER A 413 5.87 -18.40 18.86
C SER A 413 4.34 -18.24 18.82
N SER A 414 3.65 -19.10 18.07
CA SER A 414 2.20 -18.97 17.82
C SER A 414 1.33 -19.82 18.74
N GLU A 415 1.86 -20.90 19.31
CA GLU A 415 1.10 -21.84 20.11
C GLU A 415 1.86 -22.16 21.41
N LYS A 416 1.35 -21.60 22.52
CA LYS A 416 1.99 -21.69 23.85
C LYS A 416 2.00 -23.09 24.44
N ARG A 417 1.22 -24.02 23.87
CA ARG A 417 1.13 -25.40 24.31
C ARG A 417 2.29 -26.26 23.82
N PHE A 418 3.07 -25.82 22.83
CA PHE A 418 4.22 -26.58 22.39
C PHE A 418 5.30 -26.60 23.46
N ALA A 419 6.01 -27.70 23.57
CA ALA A 419 7.22 -27.78 24.38
C ALA A 419 8.35 -28.32 23.50
N ASN A 420 9.48 -27.64 23.51
CA ASN A 420 10.69 -28.08 22.81
C ASN A 420 11.57 -28.94 23.72
N LYS A 421 12.27 -29.92 23.14
CA LYS A 421 13.25 -30.75 23.85
C LYS A 421 14.47 -29.94 24.28
N GLU A 422 14.93 -29.10 23.37
CA GLU A 422 16.09 -28.22 23.52
C GLU A 422 15.65 -26.77 23.41
N THR A 423 16.33 -25.87 24.12
CA THR A 423 16.04 -24.44 24.07
C THR A 423 16.27 -23.91 22.65
N THR A 424 15.24 -23.30 22.05
CA THR A 424 15.30 -22.68 20.73
C THR A 424 15.41 -21.18 20.88
N SER A 425 16.43 -20.54 20.29
CA SER A 425 16.56 -19.08 20.34
C SER A 425 15.94 -18.40 19.11
N LEU A 426 15.30 -17.27 19.34
CA LEU A 426 14.80 -16.37 18.31
C LEU A 426 15.58 -15.05 18.36
N ALA A 427 16.37 -14.81 17.32
CA ALA A 427 17.08 -13.55 17.17
C ALA A 427 16.13 -12.43 16.75
N SER A 428 16.27 -11.26 17.34
CA SER A 428 15.51 -10.06 16.99
C SER A 428 16.38 -8.81 17.12
N ILE A 429 16.01 -7.75 16.40
CA ILE A 429 16.57 -6.40 16.57
C ILE A 429 15.47 -5.45 17.04
N GLN A 430 15.86 -4.47 17.85
CA GLN A 430 15.02 -3.32 18.19
C GLN A 430 15.56 -2.11 17.43
N GLU A 431 14.85 -1.70 16.38
CA GLU A 431 15.24 -0.61 15.48
C GLU A 431 13.99 -0.04 14.85
N ILE A 432 13.93 1.28 14.68
CA ILE A 432 12.84 1.96 13.98
C ILE A 432 13.04 1.76 12.48
N ILE A 433 12.34 0.80 11.90
CA ILE A 433 12.42 0.50 10.47
C ILE A 433 11.16 1.05 9.78
N PRO A 434 11.28 1.94 8.77
CA PRO A 434 10.12 2.42 8.03
C PRO A 434 9.48 1.27 7.25
N VAL A 435 8.16 1.16 7.35
CA VAL A 435 7.35 0.18 6.64
C VAL A 435 6.06 0.83 6.19
N LYS A 436 5.52 0.42 5.04
CA LYS A 436 4.25 0.90 4.52
C LYS A 436 3.23 -0.23 4.62
N VAL A 437 2.16 -0.02 5.38
CA VAL A 437 1.02 -0.95 5.40
C VAL A 437 0.10 -0.66 4.22
N ALA A 438 -0.26 -1.69 3.47
CA ALA A 438 -1.14 -1.57 2.32
C ALA A 438 -2.59 -1.87 2.70
N ASN A 439 -3.44 -0.88 2.54
CA ASN A 439 -4.88 -1.00 2.73
C ASN A 439 -5.54 -1.20 1.36
N PRO A 440 -6.18 -2.35 1.11
CA PRO A 440 -6.96 -2.53 -0.11
C PRO A 440 -8.15 -1.57 -0.07
N VAL A 441 -8.33 -0.82 -1.14
CA VAL A 441 -9.37 0.20 -1.25
C VAL A 441 -10.02 0.15 -2.63
N GLU A 442 -11.33 0.39 -2.68
CA GLU A 442 -12.12 0.33 -3.89
C GLU A 442 -12.04 1.67 -4.63
N ILE A 443 -11.70 1.61 -5.91
CA ILE A 443 -11.83 2.74 -6.83
C ILE A 443 -13.06 2.55 -7.71
N THR A 444 -13.73 3.66 -8.00
CA THR A 444 -14.86 3.73 -8.92
C THR A 444 -14.46 4.31 -10.27
N GLU A 445 -13.42 5.15 -10.27
CA GLU A 445 -12.94 5.84 -11.46
C GLU A 445 -11.42 5.97 -11.44
N ILE A 446 -10.80 5.92 -12.62
CA ILE A 446 -9.37 6.20 -12.78
C ILE A 446 -9.08 6.74 -14.18
N SER A 447 -8.13 7.65 -14.26
CA SER A 447 -7.55 8.21 -15.48
C SER A 447 -6.02 8.25 -15.34
N GLU A 448 -5.32 8.77 -16.34
CA GLU A 448 -3.87 9.02 -16.23
C GLU A 448 -3.52 10.17 -15.28
N ALA A 449 -4.50 11.03 -14.96
CA ALA A 449 -4.30 12.20 -14.11
C ALA A 449 -4.81 12.03 -12.67
N GLY A 450 -5.63 11.03 -12.39
CA GLY A 450 -6.18 10.85 -11.06
C GLY A 450 -7.07 9.62 -10.92
N LEU A 451 -7.69 9.48 -9.74
CA LEU A 451 -8.62 8.42 -9.41
C LEU A 451 -9.70 8.88 -8.45
N VAL A 452 -10.82 8.18 -8.41
CA VAL A 452 -11.88 8.37 -7.42
C VAL A 452 -11.93 7.15 -6.53
N LEU A 453 -11.71 7.38 -5.24
CA LEU A 453 -11.64 6.37 -4.21
C LEU A 453 -12.91 6.37 -3.36
N LYS A 454 -13.59 5.22 -3.28
CA LYS A 454 -14.67 5.01 -2.33
C LYS A 454 -14.10 4.62 -0.97
N TYR A 455 -14.40 5.42 0.06
CA TYR A 455 -13.84 5.23 1.40
C TYR A 455 -14.85 5.57 2.50
N TYR A 456 -14.76 4.92 3.66
CA TYR A 456 -15.72 5.08 4.77
C TYR A 456 -15.64 6.45 5.46
N ARG A 457 -14.66 7.29 5.13
CA ARG A 457 -14.51 8.65 5.68
C ARG A 457 -14.08 9.63 4.61
N ALA A 458 -14.51 10.89 4.78
CA ALA A 458 -14.00 12.00 4.01
C ALA A 458 -12.51 12.21 4.30
N MET A 459 -11.72 12.46 3.27
CA MET A 459 -10.32 12.87 3.41
C MET A 459 -10.22 14.39 3.24
N SER A 460 -9.31 15.02 3.99
CA SER A 460 -9.11 16.46 3.88
C SER A 460 -8.50 16.81 2.52
N ILE A 461 -9.03 17.83 1.87
CA ILE A 461 -8.46 18.42 0.65
C ILE A 461 -6.97 18.75 0.86
N GLY A 462 -6.14 18.43 -0.12
CA GLY A 462 -4.69 18.58 -0.09
C GLY A 462 -3.96 17.49 0.71
N ALA A 463 -4.65 16.50 1.26
CA ALA A 463 -3.98 15.36 1.89
C ALA A 463 -3.33 14.46 0.83
N PHE A 464 -2.09 14.08 1.08
CA PHE A 464 -1.36 13.13 0.24
C PHE A 464 -1.63 11.68 0.65
N ARG A 465 -1.73 10.81 -0.34
CA ARG A 465 -1.74 9.36 -0.21
C ARG A 465 -0.84 8.76 -1.26
N GLU A 466 -0.29 7.61 -0.94
CA GLU A 466 0.47 6.81 -1.89
C GLU A 466 -0.34 5.58 -2.28
N PHE A 467 -0.19 5.17 -3.53
CA PHE A 467 -0.95 4.08 -4.12
C PHE A 467 -0.02 3.12 -4.83
N ILE A 468 -0.32 1.83 -4.72
CA ILE A 468 0.24 0.78 -5.55
C ILE A 468 -0.88 0.20 -6.41
N LEU A 469 -0.73 0.36 -7.72
CA LEU A 469 -1.52 -0.34 -8.73
C LEU A 469 -0.88 -1.72 -8.95
N TRP A 470 -1.37 -2.72 -8.23
CA TRP A 470 -0.70 -4.03 -8.16
C TRP A 470 -0.59 -4.72 -9.53
N ARG A 471 0.60 -5.24 -9.82
CA ARG A 471 0.89 -6.14 -10.96
C ARG A 471 1.84 -7.27 -10.48
N PRO A 472 1.94 -8.39 -11.21
CA PRO A 472 2.73 -9.55 -10.76
C PRO A 472 4.22 -9.27 -10.49
N GLN A 473 4.84 -8.34 -11.22
CA GLN A 473 6.23 -7.93 -11.02
C GLN A 473 6.32 -6.87 -9.91
N GLU A 474 6.46 -7.32 -8.65
CA GLU A 474 6.32 -6.44 -7.49
C GLU A 474 7.46 -5.42 -7.32
N LEU A 475 8.69 -5.78 -7.69
CA LEU A 475 9.85 -4.88 -7.52
C LEU A 475 9.78 -3.64 -8.41
N ASP A 476 9.07 -3.74 -9.54
CA ASP A 476 8.91 -2.67 -10.52
C ASP A 476 7.60 -1.89 -10.30
N LEU A 477 6.95 -2.03 -9.14
CA LEU A 477 5.74 -1.28 -8.84
C LEU A 477 6.11 0.12 -8.32
N PRO A 478 5.75 1.20 -9.04
CA PRO A 478 5.91 2.55 -8.50
C PRO A 478 4.95 2.77 -7.33
N GLU A 479 5.41 3.56 -6.37
CA GLU A 479 4.56 4.17 -5.35
C GLU A 479 4.06 5.50 -5.94
N ILE A 480 2.80 5.53 -6.36
CA ILE A 480 2.20 6.69 -7.04
C ILE A 480 1.60 7.60 -5.97
N ILE A 481 2.06 8.83 -5.90
CA ILE A 481 1.54 9.83 -4.98
C ILE A 481 0.28 10.46 -5.60
N GLY A 482 -0.76 10.66 -4.80
CA GLY A 482 -1.92 11.46 -5.17
C GLY A 482 -2.33 12.40 -4.04
N THR A 483 -2.87 13.55 -4.41
CA THR A 483 -3.42 14.55 -3.49
C THR A 483 -4.94 14.61 -3.60
N VAL A 484 -5.64 14.69 -2.47
CA VAL A 484 -7.10 14.83 -2.45
C VAL A 484 -7.47 16.20 -3.03
N ASN A 485 -8.09 16.21 -4.20
CA ASN A 485 -8.59 17.44 -4.80
C ASN A 485 -9.98 17.81 -4.28
N PHE A 486 -10.86 16.81 -4.15
CA PHE A 486 -12.26 17.00 -3.79
C PHE A 486 -12.80 15.78 -3.03
N THR A 487 -13.85 15.96 -2.25
CA THR A 487 -14.52 14.87 -1.54
C THR A 487 -16.01 15.14 -1.49
N GLU A 488 -16.81 14.13 -1.83
CA GLU A 488 -18.26 14.19 -1.74
C GLU A 488 -18.84 12.95 -1.07
N LYS A 489 -20.00 13.11 -0.44
CA LYS A 489 -20.72 11.98 0.16
C LYS A 489 -21.33 11.12 -0.95
N ASP A 490 -21.26 9.81 -0.80
CA ASP A 490 -21.89 8.88 -1.73
C ASP A 490 -23.41 9.10 -1.77
N LYS A 491 -23.94 9.30 -2.98
CA LYS A 491 -25.39 9.55 -3.18
C LYS A 491 -26.22 8.28 -3.02
N GLY A 492 -25.58 7.10 -3.03
CA GLY A 492 -26.22 5.80 -2.88
C GLY A 492 -26.75 5.45 -1.48
N GLY A 493 -26.76 6.39 -0.53
CA GLY A 493 -27.35 6.21 0.80
C GLY A 493 -26.47 5.50 1.84
N GLY A 494 -25.23 5.13 1.50
CA GLY A 494 -24.25 4.60 2.45
C GLY A 494 -23.42 5.66 3.16
N ASP A 495 -22.76 5.28 4.26
CA ASP A 495 -21.77 6.10 4.98
C ASP A 495 -20.39 6.07 4.30
N TYR A 496 -20.38 6.22 2.98
CA TYR A 496 -19.17 6.28 2.16
C TYR A 496 -18.98 7.66 1.54
N PHE A 497 -17.74 7.95 1.18
CA PHE A 497 -17.31 9.17 0.51
C PHE A 497 -16.53 8.81 -0.74
N HIS A 498 -16.76 9.57 -1.80
CA HIS A 498 -15.95 9.56 -3.02
C HIS A 498 -14.86 10.62 -2.86
N ASN A 499 -13.63 10.16 -2.70
CA ASN A 499 -12.46 11.00 -2.54
C ASN A 499 -11.75 11.08 -3.89
N HIS A 500 -11.76 12.25 -4.50
CA HIS A 500 -11.18 12.52 -5.80
C HIS A 500 -9.71 12.88 -5.63
N PHE A 501 -8.82 12.02 -6.10
CA PHE A 501 -7.39 12.21 -6.08
C PHE A 501 -6.87 12.66 -7.44
N VAL A 502 -5.93 13.59 -7.43
CA VAL A 502 -5.10 13.94 -8.59
C VAL A 502 -3.70 13.38 -8.33
N PHE A 503 -3.13 12.67 -9.29
CA PHE A 503 -1.77 12.16 -9.15
C PHE A 503 -0.77 13.31 -9.12
N PHE A 504 0.25 13.17 -8.29
CA PHE A 504 1.19 14.23 -7.96
C PHE A 504 2.59 13.88 -8.47
N GLY A 505 3.21 14.79 -9.23
CA GLY A 505 4.55 14.58 -9.74
C GLY A 505 4.63 13.43 -10.76
N MET A 506 3.69 13.39 -11.70
CA MET A 506 3.63 12.31 -12.68
C MET A 506 4.87 12.29 -13.59
N LYS A 507 5.53 11.13 -13.64
CA LYS A 507 6.67 10.82 -14.51
C LYS A 507 6.24 9.84 -15.60
N ASP A 508 7.00 9.76 -16.69
CA ASP A 508 6.73 8.84 -17.80
C ASP A 508 6.64 7.37 -17.33
N TYR A 509 7.54 6.96 -16.43
CA TYR A 509 7.50 5.63 -15.84
C TYR A 509 6.20 5.34 -15.06
N PHE A 510 5.65 6.32 -14.34
CA PHE A 510 4.36 6.17 -13.63
C PHE A 510 3.20 6.07 -14.63
N LEU A 511 3.20 6.91 -15.67
CA LEU A 511 2.18 6.88 -16.72
C LEU A 511 2.17 5.54 -17.46
N LYS A 512 3.36 5.03 -17.81
CA LYS A 512 3.50 3.70 -18.42
C LYS A 512 2.92 2.61 -17.53
N HIS A 513 3.17 2.68 -16.22
CA HIS A 513 2.60 1.73 -15.26
C HIS A 513 1.07 1.82 -15.18
N ILE A 514 0.52 3.03 -15.05
CA ILE A 514 -0.94 3.27 -15.04
C ILE A 514 -1.58 2.75 -16.33
N ARG A 515 -1.03 3.08 -17.50
CA ARG A 515 -1.55 2.64 -18.81
C ARG A 515 -1.58 1.12 -18.93
N LEU A 516 -0.51 0.43 -18.52
CA LEU A 516 -0.46 -1.02 -18.51
C LEU A 516 -1.48 -1.61 -17.54
N TRP A 517 -1.62 -1.03 -16.36
CA TRP A 517 -2.60 -1.46 -15.37
C TRP A 517 -4.04 -1.27 -15.87
N LEU A 518 -4.36 -0.12 -16.48
CA LEU A 518 -5.68 0.19 -17.05
C LEU A 518 -6.04 -0.81 -18.15
N ARG A 519 -5.09 -1.14 -19.03
CA ARG A 519 -5.26 -2.16 -20.07
C ARG A 519 -5.55 -3.53 -19.44
N ASP A 520 -4.74 -3.95 -18.47
CA ASP A 520 -4.90 -5.25 -17.81
C ASP A 520 -6.24 -5.33 -17.03
N ALA A 521 -6.68 -4.22 -16.42
CA ALA A 521 -7.98 -4.11 -15.75
C ALA A 521 -9.15 -4.17 -16.74
N TYR A 522 -9.04 -3.48 -17.88
CA TYR A 522 -10.06 -3.51 -18.94
C TYR A 522 -10.26 -4.93 -19.50
N ILE A 523 -9.17 -5.65 -19.75
CA ILE A 523 -9.21 -7.05 -20.21
C ILE A 523 -9.97 -7.92 -19.20
N LYS A 524 -9.65 -7.81 -17.90
CA LYS A 524 -10.32 -8.58 -16.84
C LYS A 524 -11.82 -8.26 -16.72
N THR A 525 -12.23 -7.03 -16.98
CA THR A 525 -13.66 -6.68 -16.99
C THR A 525 -14.36 -7.32 -18.17
N LYS A 526 -13.72 -7.37 -19.34
CA LYS A 526 -14.26 -8.01 -20.55
C LYS A 526 -14.32 -9.53 -20.49
N GLU A 527 -13.42 -10.18 -19.75
CA GLU A 527 -13.44 -11.63 -19.54
C GLU A 527 -14.55 -12.11 -18.58
N LYS A 528 -15.15 -11.19 -17.82
CA LYS A 528 -16.25 -11.49 -16.89
C LYS A 528 -17.64 -11.29 -17.51
N GLU A 529 -17.72 -10.53 -18.61
CA GLU A 529 -18.92 -10.36 -19.45
C GLU A 529 -19.06 -11.54 -20.42
#